data_AF-A0A2A4K3K2-F1
#
_entry.id   AF-A0A2A4K3K2-F1
#
_cell.length_a   1.000
_cell.length_b   1.000
_cell.length_c   1.000
_cell.angle_alpha   90.00
_cell.angle_beta   90.00
_cell.angle_gamma   90.00
#
_symmetry.space_group_name_H-M   'P 1'
#
loop_
_entity.id
_entity.type
_entity.pdbx_description
1 polymer ?
#
loop_
_entity_poly.entity_id
_entity_poly.type
_entity_poly.pdbx_seq_one_letter_code
_entity_poly.pdbx_strand_id
1 'polypeptide(L)'
;MWKIISLSALLFVAQAAELNDVYGSWIQYAFYPVSTYVPVCIRYTFSKAPENFLCTCGGNNVTSVQMSLETDKDYIPGAETAPLWVVNTVEEVMPALALSCKCGDKEKMHAVARLVKDYLILYHSIPASMSYTRTEIEQNSASLFGKKVVPERALSDIMSNIDELKNRRGAMMCGTENFSGFVTDGNEVSPTD
;
A
#
# COMPACT_ATOMS: atom_id res chain seq x y z
N MET A 1 -13.08 2.22 -39.42
CA MET A 1 -12.95 1.71 -38.04
C MET A 1 -11.48 1.81 -37.62
N TRP A 2 -11.01 2.99 -37.18
CA TRP A 2 -9.60 3.15 -36.80
C TRP A 2 -9.42 4.37 -35.89
N LYS A 3 -9.98 4.33 -34.66
CA LYS A 3 -9.75 5.38 -33.65
C LYS A 3 -9.70 4.92 -32.18
N ILE A 4 -9.77 3.61 -31.90
CA ILE A 4 -9.86 3.13 -30.50
C ILE A 4 -8.52 2.56 -29.97
N ILE A 5 -7.52 2.33 -30.82
CA ILE A 5 -6.31 1.59 -30.43
C ILE A 5 -5.29 2.46 -29.65
N SER A 6 -5.34 3.79 -29.73
CA SER A 6 -4.33 4.65 -29.07
C SER A 6 -4.62 4.99 -27.60
N LEU A 7 -5.86 4.88 -27.12
CA LEU A 7 -6.19 5.31 -25.75
C LEU A 7 -5.72 4.30 -24.70
N SER A 8 -5.84 3.00 -24.98
CA SER A 8 -5.45 1.94 -24.05
C SER A 8 -3.94 1.91 -23.82
N ALA A 9 -3.13 2.06 -24.87
CA ALA A 9 -1.67 2.04 -24.76
C ALA A 9 -1.11 3.19 -23.88
N LEU A 10 -1.73 4.37 -23.92
CA LEU A 10 -1.34 5.52 -23.09
C LEU A 10 -1.62 5.28 -21.60
N LEU A 11 -2.76 4.65 -21.27
CA LEU A 11 -3.12 4.28 -19.89
C LEU A 11 -2.16 3.24 -19.30
N PHE A 12 -1.71 2.26 -20.10
CA PHE A 12 -0.73 1.26 -19.64
C PHE A 12 0.66 1.85 -19.39
N VAL A 13 1.11 2.80 -20.21
CA VAL A 13 2.42 3.44 -20.03
C VAL A 13 2.43 4.34 -18.78
N ALA A 14 1.32 5.04 -18.50
CA ALA A 14 1.17 5.83 -17.28
C ALA A 14 1.22 4.95 -16.01
N GLN A 15 0.44 3.86 -15.97
CA GLN A 15 0.48 2.92 -14.84
C GLN A 15 1.86 2.28 -14.64
N ALA A 16 2.55 1.90 -15.70
CA ALA A 16 3.86 1.27 -15.60
C ALA A 16 4.96 2.23 -15.08
N ALA A 17 4.87 3.52 -15.42
CA ALA A 17 5.78 4.55 -14.92
C ALA A 17 5.54 4.81 -13.43
N GLU A 18 4.29 5.01 -13.03
CA GLU A 18 3.89 5.26 -11.63
C GLU A 18 4.20 4.07 -10.72
N LEU A 19 4.15 2.83 -11.24
CA LEU A 19 4.46 1.64 -10.46
C LEU A 19 5.95 1.48 -10.13
N ASN A 20 6.86 2.04 -10.95
CA ASN A 20 8.28 2.02 -10.63
C ASN A 20 8.59 2.80 -9.34
N ASP A 21 7.81 3.86 -9.08
CA ASP A 21 7.93 4.65 -7.87
C ASP A 21 7.36 3.93 -6.64
N VAL A 22 6.47 2.94 -6.85
CA VAL A 22 5.94 2.07 -5.80
C VAL A 22 6.94 0.98 -5.42
N TYR A 23 7.79 0.51 -6.34
CA TYR A 23 8.72 -0.58 -6.05
C TYR A 23 9.74 -0.24 -4.94
N GLY A 24 10.26 -1.30 -4.32
CA GLY A 24 11.21 -1.23 -3.23
C GLY A 24 10.56 -1.32 -1.85
N SER A 25 11.34 -0.98 -0.83
CA SER A 25 10.91 -1.11 0.57
C SER A 25 10.22 0.13 1.10
N TRP A 26 9.23 -0.10 1.95
CA TRP A 26 8.35 0.89 2.57
C TRP A 26 8.03 0.48 4.00
N ILE A 27 8.06 1.43 4.91
CA ILE A 27 7.78 1.21 6.33
C ILE A 27 6.37 1.71 6.60
N GLN A 28 5.52 0.85 7.16
CA GLN A 28 4.17 1.23 7.51
C GLN A 28 4.19 2.16 8.72
N TYR A 29 3.82 3.42 8.49
CA TYR A 29 3.74 4.45 9.51
C TYR A 29 2.44 4.41 10.27
N ALA A 30 1.33 4.20 9.57
CA ALA A 30 0.01 4.25 10.17
C ALA A 30 -1.00 3.40 9.41
N PHE A 31 -2.13 3.11 10.06
CA PHE A 31 -3.29 2.50 9.42
C PHE A 31 -4.60 3.14 9.90
N TYR A 32 -5.64 3.00 9.08
CA TYR A 32 -6.97 3.61 9.24
C TYR A 32 -8.07 2.64 8.73
N PRO A 33 -9.25 2.55 9.34
CA PRO A 33 -9.60 3.05 10.68
C PRO A 33 -9.00 2.16 11.79
N VAL A 34 -8.83 2.71 12.99
CA VAL A 34 -8.42 1.94 14.17
C VAL A 34 -9.60 1.18 14.78
N SER A 35 -9.43 -0.14 14.97
CA SER A 35 -10.28 -0.93 15.88
C SER A 35 -9.53 -1.27 17.17
N THR A 36 -8.36 -1.90 17.06
CA THR A 36 -7.37 -2.18 18.13
C THR A 36 -6.01 -2.43 17.47
N TYR A 37 -4.88 -2.07 18.11
CA TYR A 37 -3.56 -2.41 17.56
C TYR A 37 -2.45 -2.50 18.61
N VAL A 38 -1.38 -3.18 18.22
CA VAL A 38 -0.11 -3.24 18.93
C VAL A 38 0.94 -2.58 18.04
N PRO A 39 1.65 -1.53 18.49
CA PRO A 39 2.72 -0.91 17.72
C PRO A 39 3.78 -1.94 17.31
N VAL A 40 4.05 -2.02 16.02
CA VAL A 40 5.05 -2.88 15.40
C VAL A 40 5.52 -2.21 14.12
N CYS A 41 6.84 -2.22 13.88
CA CYS A 41 7.38 -1.72 12.64
C CYS A 41 7.30 -2.81 11.58
N ILE A 42 6.55 -2.55 10.51
CA ILE A 42 6.41 -3.46 9.38
C ILE A 42 7.05 -2.83 8.15
N ARG A 43 8.03 -3.51 7.58
CA ARG A 43 8.63 -3.20 6.29
C ARG A 43 7.96 -4.06 5.23
N TYR A 44 7.28 -3.41 4.29
CA TYR A 44 6.77 -4.01 3.07
C TYR A 44 7.78 -3.80 1.96
N THR A 45 8.03 -4.83 1.16
CA THR A 45 8.81 -4.69 -0.08
C THR A 45 7.94 -5.07 -1.26
N PHE A 46 7.78 -4.12 -2.19
CA PHE A 46 7.04 -4.31 -3.43
C PHE A 46 8.02 -4.57 -4.57
N SER A 47 7.85 -5.69 -5.27
CA SER A 47 8.66 -6.08 -6.42
C SER A 47 7.78 -6.51 -7.59
N LYS A 48 8.38 -6.60 -8.77
CA LYS A 48 7.72 -7.15 -9.96
C LYS A 48 7.26 -8.58 -9.65
N ALA A 49 6.00 -8.88 -9.96
CA ALA A 49 5.51 -10.26 -9.89
C ALA A 49 6.22 -11.16 -10.92
N PRO A 50 6.26 -12.48 -10.69
CA PRO A 50 6.69 -13.45 -11.70
C PRO A 50 5.91 -13.30 -13.02
N GLU A 51 6.58 -13.48 -14.16
CA GLU A 51 6.03 -13.20 -15.50
C GLU A 51 4.73 -13.95 -15.85
N ASN A 52 4.43 -15.04 -15.16
CA ASN A 52 3.25 -15.86 -15.35
C ASN A 52 2.04 -15.45 -14.48
N PHE A 53 2.15 -14.40 -13.66
CA PHE A 53 1.06 -13.94 -12.80
C PHE A 53 0.31 -12.75 -13.43
N LEU A 54 -0.62 -13.05 -14.34
CA LEU A 54 -1.45 -12.04 -14.98
C LEU A 54 -2.75 -11.82 -14.20
N CYS A 55 -3.02 -10.55 -13.86
CA CYS A 55 -4.25 -10.16 -13.19
C CYS A 55 -5.08 -9.22 -14.08
N THR A 56 -6.40 -9.28 -13.90
CA THR A 56 -7.35 -8.35 -14.50
C THR A 56 -8.26 -7.78 -13.44
N CYS A 57 -8.59 -6.50 -13.54
CA CYS A 57 -9.58 -5.82 -12.68
C CYS A 57 -10.60 -5.10 -13.56
N GLY A 58 -11.89 -5.38 -13.37
CA GLY A 58 -12.93 -4.82 -14.23
C GLY A 58 -12.78 -5.19 -15.72
N GLY A 59 -12.07 -6.28 -16.02
CA GLY A 59 -11.76 -6.73 -17.39
C GLY A 59 -10.50 -6.09 -18.00
N ASN A 60 -9.86 -5.12 -17.33
CA ASN A 60 -8.61 -4.51 -17.79
C ASN A 60 -7.41 -5.24 -17.18
N ASN A 61 -6.33 -5.41 -17.95
CA ASN A 61 -5.08 -5.91 -17.41
C ASN A 61 -4.54 -4.96 -16.34
N VAL A 62 -4.03 -5.55 -15.26
CA VAL A 62 -3.45 -4.82 -14.13
C VAL A 62 -2.10 -5.39 -13.81
N THR A 63 -1.18 -4.53 -13.38
CA THR A 63 0.11 -5.02 -12.93
C THR A 63 -0.01 -5.75 -11.60
N SER A 64 0.50 -6.96 -11.60
CA SER A 64 0.67 -7.77 -10.40
C SER A 64 1.94 -7.35 -9.68
N VAL A 65 1.86 -7.19 -8.37
CA VAL A 65 2.99 -6.86 -7.52
C VAL A 65 3.19 -7.98 -6.53
N GLN A 66 4.43 -8.42 -6.39
CA GLN A 66 4.83 -9.28 -5.28
C GLN A 66 5.11 -8.40 -4.06
N MET A 67 4.47 -8.73 -2.96
CA MET A 67 4.57 -8.04 -1.68
C MET A 67 5.15 -9.02 -0.67
N SER A 68 6.34 -8.73 -0.17
CA SER A 68 6.86 -9.37 1.04
C SER A 68 6.74 -8.41 2.21
N LEU A 69 6.65 -8.95 3.41
CA LEU A 69 6.67 -8.15 4.62
C LEU A 69 7.64 -8.74 5.63
N GLU A 70 8.15 -7.87 6.47
CA GLU A 70 9.08 -8.16 7.53
C GLU A 70 8.73 -7.25 8.71
N THR A 71 8.84 -7.77 9.92
CA THR A 71 8.64 -6.99 11.13
C THR A 71 9.96 -6.80 11.86
N ASP A 72 10.04 -5.77 12.69
CA ASP A 72 11.14 -5.55 13.65
C ASP A 72 11.19 -6.56 14.80
N LYS A 73 10.33 -7.59 14.76
CA LYS A 73 10.15 -8.63 15.77
C LYS A 73 10.34 -10.04 15.19
N ASP A 74 11.17 -10.17 14.16
CA ASP A 74 11.57 -11.45 13.55
C ASP A 74 10.44 -12.24 12.85
N TYR A 75 9.32 -11.59 12.54
CA TYR A 75 8.27 -12.19 11.73
C TYR A 75 8.39 -11.78 10.27
N ILE A 76 8.64 -12.77 9.41
CA ILE A 76 8.64 -12.66 7.95
C ILE A 76 7.61 -13.68 7.42
N PRO A 77 6.36 -13.28 7.16
CA PRO A 77 5.47 -14.16 6.42
C PRO A 77 5.89 -14.20 4.96
N GLY A 78 5.50 -15.29 4.29
CA GLY A 78 5.80 -15.49 2.88
C GLY A 78 5.31 -14.34 2.00
N ALA A 79 5.93 -14.20 0.83
CA ALA A 79 5.52 -13.19 -0.15
C ALA A 79 4.15 -13.55 -0.76
N GLU A 80 3.25 -12.57 -0.85
CA GLU A 80 1.99 -12.69 -1.57
C GLU A 80 2.08 -11.93 -2.91
N THR A 81 1.41 -12.42 -3.94
CA THR A 81 1.24 -11.67 -5.19
C THR A 81 -0.20 -11.21 -5.30
N ALA A 82 -0.37 -9.91 -5.49
CA ALA A 82 -1.68 -9.27 -5.58
C ALA A 82 -1.71 -8.25 -6.73
N PRO A 83 -2.88 -8.05 -7.36
CA PRO A 83 -3.07 -6.94 -8.27
C PRO A 83 -2.97 -5.61 -7.51
N LEU A 84 -2.23 -4.66 -8.07
CA LEU A 84 -2.10 -3.31 -7.54
C LEU A 84 -2.56 -2.29 -8.60
N TRP A 85 -3.51 -1.45 -8.23
CA TRP A 85 -3.97 -0.37 -9.10
C TRP A 85 -3.42 0.96 -8.58
N VAL A 86 -2.70 1.71 -9.41
CA VAL A 86 -2.21 3.05 -9.02
C VAL A 86 -3.18 4.12 -9.50
N VAL A 87 -3.52 5.06 -8.64
CA VAL A 87 -4.37 6.23 -8.94
C VAL A 87 -3.63 7.52 -8.62
N ASN A 88 -4.05 8.61 -9.28
CA ASN A 88 -3.46 9.93 -9.11
C ASN A 88 -4.23 10.78 -8.08
N THR A 89 -5.55 10.59 -8.01
CA THR A 89 -6.45 11.40 -7.18
C THR A 89 -7.19 10.56 -6.14
N VAL A 90 -7.66 11.19 -5.07
CA VAL A 90 -8.39 10.49 -4.00
C VAL A 90 -9.78 10.04 -4.47
N GLU A 91 -10.38 10.79 -5.39
CA GLU A 91 -11.70 10.52 -5.97
C GLU A 91 -11.72 9.23 -6.80
N GLU A 92 -10.57 8.81 -7.33
CA GLU A 92 -10.41 7.56 -8.09
C GLU A 92 -10.31 6.32 -7.19
N VAL A 93 -10.04 6.47 -5.89
CA VAL A 93 -9.80 5.35 -4.97
C VAL A 93 -11.01 4.43 -4.85
N MET A 94 -12.19 4.99 -4.54
CA MET A 94 -13.41 4.19 -4.34
C MET A 94 -13.89 3.51 -5.64
N PRO A 95 -13.92 4.18 -6.80
CA PRO A 95 -14.19 3.53 -8.09
C PRO A 95 -13.21 2.39 -8.39
N ALA A 96 -11.91 2.56 -8.13
CA ALA A 96 -10.91 1.52 -8.35
C ALA A 96 -11.09 0.34 -7.38
N LEU A 97 -11.41 0.59 -6.10
CA LEU A 97 -11.71 -0.44 -5.12
C LEU A 97 -12.99 -1.26 -5.42
N ALA A 98 -13.93 -0.69 -6.16
CA ALA A 98 -15.15 -1.37 -6.57
C ALA A 98 -14.95 -2.38 -7.71
N LEU A 99 -13.79 -2.37 -8.37
CA LEU A 99 -13.48 -3.31 -9.44
C LEU A 99 -13.23 -4.72 -8.88
N SER A 100 -13.89 -5.72 -9.44
CA SER A 100 -13.55 -7.11 -9.16
C SER A 100 -12.25 -7.48 -9.86
N CYS A 101 -11.30 -8.00 -9.10
CA CYS A 101 -10.00 -8.45 -9.59
C CYS A 101 -9.86 -9.97 -9.56
N LYS A 102 -9.15 -10.50 -10.55
CA LYS A 102 -8.86 -11.93 -10.68
C LYS A 102 -7.50 -12.15 -11.30
N CYS A 103 -6.80 -13.17 -10.82
CA CYS A 103 -5.50 -13.59 -11.33
C CYS A 103 -5.60 -15.06 -11.71
N GLY A 104 -5.53 -15.35 -13.02
CA GLY A 104 -6.08 -16.58 -13.57
C GLY A 104 -7.59 -16.69 -13.26
N ASP A 105 -8.04 -17.85 -12.78
CA ASP A 105 -9.45 -18.12 -12.48
C ASP A 105 -9.86 -17.78 -11.04
N LYS A 106 -8.94 -17.23 -10.23
CA LYS A 106 -9.19 -16.93 -8.81
C LYS A 106 -9.47 -15.46 -8.61
N GLU A 107 -10.59 -15.16 -7.95
CA GLU A 107 -10.81 -13.83 -7.40
C GLU A 107 -9.72 -13.49 -6.39
N LYS A 108 -9.28 -12.24 -6.45
CA LYS A 108 -8.24 -11.70 -5.59
C LYS A 108 -8.69 -10.38 -5.03
N MET A 109 -8.47 -10.20 -3.73
CA MET A 109 -8.47 -8.86 -3.15
C MET A 109 -7.34 -8.07 -3.81
N HIS A 110 -7.59 -6.78 -4.03
CA HIS A 110 -6.58 -5.86 -4.54
C HIS A 110 -6.39 -4.70 -3.57
N ALA A 111 -5.28 -4.01 -3.75
CA ALA A 111 -5.03 -2.73 -3.14
C ALA A 111 -5.09 -1.64 -4.22
N VAL A 112 -5.45 -0.43 -3.81
CA VAL A 112 -5.28 0.77 -4.62
C VAL A 112 -4.16 1.60 -4.02
N ALA A 113 -3.11 1.84 -4.79
CA ALA A 113 -1.98 2.66 -4.40
C ALA A 113 -2.17 4.11 -4.85
N ARG A 114 -1.74 5.04 -3.99
CA ARG A 114 -1.59 6.45 -4.33
C ARG A 114 -0.27 6.96 -3.77
N LEU A 115 0.48 7.68 -4.59
CA LEU A 115 1.70 8.37 -4.17
C LEU A 115 1.38 9.83 -3.85
N VAL A 116 1.78 10.28 -2.66
CA VAL A 116 1.55 11.64 -2.18
C VAL A 116 2.89 12.20 -1.71
N LYS A 117 3.56 12.96 -2.58
CA LYS A 117 4.95 13.39 -2.37
C LYS A 117 5.84 12.14 -2.17
N ASP A 118 6.48 12.01 -1.02
CA ASP A 118 7.39 10.92 -0.67
C ASP A 118 6.70 9.75 0.06
N TYR A 119 5.37 9.76 0.13
CA TYR A 119 4.57 8.77 0.86
C TYR A 119 3.77 7.90 -0.09
N LEU A 120 3.66 6.62 0.25
CA LEU A 120 2.75 5.68 -0.38
C LEU A 120 1.55 5.48 0.53
N ILE A 121 0.36 5.47 -0.05
CA ILE A 121 -0.86 5.10 0.66
C ILE A 121 -1.48 3.93 -0.08
N LEU A 122 -1.72 2.84 0.65
CA LEU A 122 -2.47 1.68 0.15
C LEU A 122 -3.87 1.68 0.73
N TYR A 123 -4.85 1.67 -0.15
CA TYR A 123 -6.26 1.58 0.20
C TYR A 123 -6.77 0.16 -0.01
N HIS A 124 -7.65 -0.29 0.90
CA HIS A 124 -8.37 -1.55 0.75
C HIS A 124 -9.85 -1.36 1.06
N SER A 125 -10.67 -2.22 0.46
CA SER A 125 -12.07 -2.33 0.83
C SER A 125 -12.20 -2.83 2.26
N ILE A 126 -12.97 -2.13 3.10
CA ILE A 126 -13.30 -2.63 4.44
C ILE A 126 -14.16 -3.88 4.29
N PRO A 127 -13.80 -5.04 4.86
CA PRO A 127 -14.63 -6.24 4.76
C PRO A 127 -16.04 -6.01 5.34
N ALA A 128 -17.05 -6.73 4.84
CA ALA A 128 -18.42 -6.61 5.35
C ALA A 128 -18.51 -6.87 6.88
N SER A 129 -17.67 -7.77 7.39
CA SER A 129 -17.55 -8.07 8.83
C SER A 129 -17.06 -6.87 9.67
N MET A 130 -16.41 -5.90 9.05
CA MET A 130 -15.92 -4.66 9.68
C MET A 130 -16.74 -3.44 9.23
N SER A 131 -17.92 -3.62 8.63
CA SER A 131 -18.74 -2.51 8.15
C SER A 131 -19.12 -1.49 9.23
N TYR A 132 -19.15 -1.90 10.50
CA TYR A 132 -19.40 -1.01 11.64
C TYR A 132 -18.31 0.06 11.87
N THR A 133 -17.12 -0.10 11.28
CA THR A 133 -16.07 0.93 11.33
C THR A 133 -16.20 1.95 10.21
N ARG A 134 -17.05 1.69 9.21
CA ARG A 134 -17.27 2.60 8.08
C ARG A 134 -18.02 3.84 8.52
N THR A 135 -17.49 4.99 8.13
CA THR A 135 -18.16 6.29 8.29
C THR A 135 -18.17 6.99 6.93
N GLU A 136 -18.85 8.13 6.81
CA GLU A 136 -18.78 8.96 5.60
C GLU A 136 -17.33 9.36 5.25
N ILE A 137 -16.49 9.51 6.27
CA ILE A 137 -15.07 9.88 6.15
C ILE A 137 -14.18 8.64 5.90
N GLU A 138 -14.61 7.46 6.35
CA GLU A 138 -13.83 6.22 6.32
C GLU A 138 -14.57 5.12 5.55
N GLN A 139 -14.74 5.32 4.25
CA GLN A 139 -15.43 4.37 3.36
C GLN A 139 -14.59 3.15 2.99
N ASN A 140 -13.27 3.26 3.14
CA ASN A 140 -12.25 2.25 2.89
C ASN A 140 -11.25 2.22 4.06
N SER A 141 -10.35 1.25 4.10
CA SER A 141 -9.17 1.31 4.97
C SER A 141 -7.99 1.90 4.20
N ALA A 142 -7.04 2.47 4.94
CA ALA A 142 -5.80 2.97 4.38
C ALA A 142 -4.61 2.60 5.26
N SER A 143 -3.47 2.34 4.62
CA SER A 143 -2.17 2.19 5.26
C SER A 143 -1.24 3.23 4.68
N LEU A 144 -0.63 4.05 5.55
CA LEU A 144 0.34 5.07 5.18
C LEU A 144 1.75 4.50 5.34
N PHE A 145 2.59 4.75 4.34
CA PHE A 145 3.96 4.28 4.30
C PHE A 145 4.96 5.40 3.99
N GLY A 146 6.16 5.28 4.57
CA GLY A 146 7.31 6.11 4.22
C GLY A 146 8.56 5.28 4.00
N LYS A 147 9.66 5.91 3.55
CA LYS A 147 10.91 5.21 3.20
C LYS A 147 11.85 4.98 4.38
N LYS A 148 11.66 5.64 5.52
CA LYS A 148 12.58 5.62 6.69
C LYS A 148 11.81 5.59 7.98
N VAL A 149 12.35 5.05 9.08
CA VAL A 149 11.72 5.26 10.40
C VAL A 149 11.94 6.73 10.80
N VAL A 150 10.90 7.37 11.34
CA VAL A 150 10.95 8.76 11.83
C VAL A 150 10.35 8.85 13.24
N PRO A 151 10.63 9.90 14.02
CA PRO A 151 10.06 10.06 15.35
C PRO A 151 8.53 10.18 15.32
N GLU A 152 7.86 9.73 16.39
CA GLU A 152 6.39 9.80 16.50
C GLU A 152 5.84 11.20 16.29
N ARG A 153 6.54 12.23 16.76
CA ARG A 153 6.17 13.63 16.53
C ARG A 153 6.10 13.96 15.03
N ALA A 154 7.10 13.53 14.27
CA ALA A 154 7.14 13.74 12.83
C ALA A 154 6.03 12.93 12.12
N LEU A 155 5.73 11.71 12.59
CA LEU A 155 4.62 10.92 12.06
C LEU A 155 3.28 11.64 12.26
N SER A 156 3.05 12.21 13.44
CA SER A 156 1.83 12.98 13.74
C SER A 156 1.69 14.19 12.80
N ASP A 157 2.79 14.91 12.55
CA ASP A 157 2.83 16.01 11.59
C ASP A 157 2.54 15.51 10.16
N ILE A 158 3.10 14.37 9.74
CA ILE A 158 2.84 13.79 8.42
C ILE A 158 1.36 13.43 8.26
N MET A 159 0.79 12.70 9.23
CA MET A 159 -0.60 12.23 9.20
C MET A 159 -1.60 13.39 9.15
N SER A 160 -1.33 14.49 9.85
CA SER A 160 -2.20 15.68 9.88
C SER A 160 -2.07 16.58 8.65
N ASN A 161 -0.97 16.48 7.89
CA ASN A 161 -0.73 17.29 6.69
C ASN A 161 -1.13 16.60 5.37
N ILE A 162 -1.53 15.33 5.41
CA ILE A 162 -2.10 14.64 4.24
C ILE A 162 -3.61 14.84 4.25
N ASP A 163 -4.12 15.62 3.30
CA ASP A 163 -5.53 16.05 3.27
C ASP A 163 -6.54 14.89 3.33
N GLU A 164 -6.25 13.78 2.68
CA GLU A 164 -7.11 12.58 2.64
C GLU A 164 -7.02 11.71 3.91
N LEU A 165 -6.07 11.98 4.80
CA LEU A 165 -5.87 11.22 6.05
C LEU A 165 -6.18 12.03 7.31
N LYS A 166 -6.02 13.36 7.29
CA LYS A 166 -6.06 14.22 8.49
C LYS A 166 -7.34 14.17 9.33
N ASN A 167 -8.46 13.77 8.74
CA ASN A 167 -9.76 13.64 9.42
C ASN A 167 -10.14 12.19 9.73
N ARG A 168 -9.27 11.22 9.41
CA ARG A 168 -9.50 9.79 9.64
C ARG A 168 -8.97 9.38 11.01
N ARG A 169 -9.55 8.34 11.58
CA ARG A 169 -9.12 7.76 12.86
C ARG A 169 -7.96 6.81 12.58
N GLY A 170 -6.75 7.35 12.63
CA GLY A 170 -5.51 6.61 12.40
C GLY A 170 -4.80 6.17 13.67
N ALA A 171 -3.98 5.14 13.54
CA ALA A 171 -3.03 4.68 14.55
C ALA A 171 -1.61 4.74 14.01
N MET A 172 -0.68 5.29 14.79
CA MET A 172 0.75 5.26 14.49
C MET A 172 1.32 3.88 14.82
N MET A 173 1.96 3.25 13.84
CA MET A 173 2.51 1.89 13.91
C MET A 173 4.00 1.88 14.23
N CYS A 174 4.78 2.71 13.54
CA CYS A 174 6.24 2.63 13.54
C CYS A 174 6.90 4.00 13.67
N GLY A 175 7.38 4.32 14.87
CA GLY A 175 8.27 5.43 15.17
C GLY A 175 9.62 4.96 15.70
N THR A 176 10.57 5.88 15.82
CA THR A 176 11.88 5.57 16.42
C THR A 176 11.78 5.05 17.86
N GLU A 177 10.71 5.42 18.55
CA GLU A 177 10.43 5.14 19.95
C GLU A 177 10.07 3.66 20.19
N ASN A 178 9.58 2.97 19.16
CA ASN A 178 9.21 1.56 19.23
C ASN A 178 9.91 0.67 18.20
N PHE A 179 10.90 1.19 17.48
CA PHE A 179 11.66 0.46 16.47
C PHE A 179 12.93 -0.19 17.03
N SER A 180 13.04 -1.51 16.91
CA SER A 180 14.21 -2.29 17.35
C SER A 180 15.21 -2.64 16.25
N GLY A 181 14.99 -2.20 15.01
CA GLY A 181 15.77 -2.64 13.85
C GLY A 181 15.05 -3.74 13.06
N PHE A 182 15.33 -3.81 11.76
CA PHE A 182 14.91 -4.91 10.90
C PHE A 182 16.05 -5.92 10.84
N VAL A 183 15.76 -7.21 10.98
CA VAL A 183 16.79 -8.25 10.89
C VAL A 183 17.19 -8.44 9.43
N THR A 184 18.30 -7.84 9.05
CA THR A 184 19.01 -8.21 7.83
C THR A 184 19.64 -9.57 8.02
N ASP A 185 19.39 -10.50 7.08
CA ASP A 185 20.12 -11.76 6.98
C ASP A 185 21.63 -11.53 7.19
N GLY A 186 22.12 -11.85 8.39
CA GLY A 186 23.52 -12.16 8.67
C GLY A 186 24.60 -11.07 8.55
N ASN A 187 24.29 -9.77 8.58
CA ASN A 187 25.33 -8.75 8.84
C ASN A 187 24.81 -7.63 9.73
N GLU A 188 25.31 -7.61 10.96
CA GLU A 188 25.22 -6.45 11.86
C GLU A 188 25.81 -5.22 11.15
N VAL A 189 24.99 -4.22 10.87
CA VAL A 189 25.52 -2.87 10.71
C VAL A 189 25.55 -2.26 12.10
N SER A 190 26.72 -2.37 12.73
CA SER A 190 27.03 -1.63 13.95
C SER A 190 26.75 -0.15 13.71
N PRO A 191 26.11 0.57 14.65
CA PRO A 191 26.05 2.02 14.57
C PRO A 191 27.48 2.52 14.74
N THR A 192 28.02 3.19 13.72
CA THR A 192 29.28 3.92 13.84
C THR A 192 29.08 5.16 14.69
N ASP A 193 30.02 5.34 15.62
CA ASP A 193 30.27 6.53 16.45
C ASP A 193 30.37 7.84 15.65
#